data_AF-A0A551YMY2-F1
#
_entry.id   AF-A0A551YMY2-F1
#
_cell.length_a   1.000
_cell.length_b   1.000
_cell.length_c   1.000
_cell.angle_alpha   90.00
_cell.angle_beta   90.00
_cell.angle_gamma   90.00
#
_symmetry.space_group_name_H-M   'P 1'
#
loop_
_entity.id
_entity.type
_entity.pdbx_description
1 polymer ?
#
loop_
_entity_poly.entity_id
_entity_poly.type
_entity_poly.pdbx_seq_one_letter_code
_entity_poly.pdbx_strand_id
1 'polypeptide(L)'
;MDITIHLSQEQREKLAYIQQHSDQDITTLLNQVIEQQYTKLYPRNSEPLKVLKESGFIGCGQGSPDLSTNYKTILKEEWSAKHDYS
;
A
#
# COMPACT_ATOMS: atom_id res chain seq x y z
N MET A 1 12.60 25.19 -7.38
CA MET A 1 12.49 26.03 -6.17
C MET A 1 13.66 25.68 -5.30
N ASP A 2 14.52 26.65 -5.00
CA ASP A 2 15.67 26.44 -4.12
C ASP A 2 15.27 26.77 -2.68
N ILE A 3 15.60 25.89 -1.75
CA ILE A 3 15.25 26.02 -0.33
C ILE A 3 16.54 25.96 0.48
N THR A 4 16.79 27.00 1.27
CA THR A 4 17.85 27.00 2.29
C THR A 4 17.24 26.70 3.64
N ILE A 5 17.75 25.67 4.32
CA ILE A 5 17.31 25.27 5.66
C ILE A 5 18.41 25.47 6.69
N HIS A 6 18.05 26.05 7.84
CA HIS A 6 18.92 26.15 9.00
C HIS A 6 18.53 25.09 10.03
N LEU A 7 19.40 24.10 10.20
CA LEU A 7 19.19 23.01 11.15
C LEU A 7 19.60 23.45 12.56
N SER A 8 18.84 23.01 13.57
CA SER A 8 19.26 23.11 14.96
C SER A 8 20.47 22.22 15.24
N GLN A 9 21.16 22.46 16.36
CA GLN A 9 22.28 21.63 16.78
C GLN A 9 21.88 20.15 16.93
N GLU A 10 20.75 19.90 17.60
CA GLU A 10 20.19 18.56 17.78
C GLU A 10 19.90 17.86 16.45
N GLN A 11 19.38 18.59 15.45
CA GLN A 11 19.09 18.03 14.13
C GLN A 11 20.37 17.66 13.38
N ARG A 12 21.44 18.47 13.52
CA ARG A 12 22.75 18.16 12.93
C ARG A 12 23.36 16.89 13.56
N GLU A 13 23.26 16.74 14.87
CA GLU A 13 23.76 15.55 15.58
C GLU A 13 23.03 14.27 15.14
N LYS A 14 21.70 14.34 15.02
CA LYS A 14 20.89 13.22 14.51
C LYS A 14 21.27 12.85 13.08
N LEU A 15 21.46 13.85 12.20
CA LEU A 15 21.86 13.60 10.81
C LEU A 15 23.26 12.99 10.73
N ALA A 16 24.22 13.49 11.50
CA ALA A 16 25.57 12.94 11.56
C ALA A 16 25.56 11.47 12.02
N TYR A 17 24.76 11.14 13.03
CA TYR A 17 24.57 9.76 13.48
C TYR A 17 24.00 8.87 12.37
N ILE A 18 22.95 9.32 11.66
CA ILE A 18 22.36 8.57 10.56
C ILE A 18 23.39 8.32 9.45
N GLN A 19 24.17 9.33 9.06
CA GLN A 19 25.21 9.18 8.04
C GLN A 19 26.33 8.22 8.45
N GLN A 20 26.67 8.16 9.73
CA GLN A 20 27.72 7.26 10.22
C GLN A 20 27.27 5.79 10.27
N HIS A 21 25.96 5.57 10.47
CA HIS A 21 25.38 4.24 10.65
C HIS A 21 24.54 3.77 9.44
N SER A 22 24.56 4.52 8.34
CA SER A 22 23.89 4.20 7.08
C SER A 22 24.81 4.53 5.91
N ASP A 23 24.81 3.70 4.87
CA ASP A 23 25.54 3.99 3.62
C ASP A 23 24.82 5.04 2.75
N GLN A 24 23.80 5.71 3.28
CA GLN A 24 23.00 6.69 2.55
C GLN A 24 23.53 8.11 2.73
N ASP A 25 23.67 8.83 1.62
CA ASP A 25 23.96 10.26 1.63
C ASP A 25 22.73 11.10 2.08
N ILE A 26 22.97 12.33 2.53
CA ILE A 26 21.90 13.23 3.03
C ILE A 26 20.87 13.56 1.95
N THR A 27 21.28 13.70 0.68
CA THR A 27 20.38 14.02 -0.43
C THR A 27 19.42 12.86 -0.68
N THR A 28 19.91 11.63 -0.65
CA THR A 28 19.09 10.42 -0.75
C THR A 28 18.11 10.32 0.41
N LEU A 29 18.57 10.57 1.64
CA LEU A 29 17.69 10.60 2.82
C LEU A 29 16.58 11.66 2.68
N LEU A 30 16.93 12.89 2.27
CA LEU A 30 15.97 13.96 2.07
C LEU A 30 14.93 13.60 1.00
N ASN A 31 15.36 13.06 -0.13
CA ASN A 31 14.45 12.63 -1.20
C ASN A 31 13.47 11.55 -0.70
N GLN A 32 13.94 10.58 0.07
CA GLN A 32 13.08 9.53 0.65
C GLN A 32 12.05 10.12 1.61
N VAL A 33 12.46 11.03 2.49
CA VAL A 33 11.54 11.65 3.44
C VAL A 33 10.52 12.53 2.72
N ILE A 34 10.94 13.28 1.69
CA ILE A 34 10.03 14.08 0.85
C ILE A 34 8.99 13.17 0.19
N GLU A 35 9.41 12.08 -0.44
CA GLU A 35 8.50 11.14 -1.11
C GLU A 35 7.51 10.49 -0.13
N GLN A 36 7.98 10.12 1.06
CA GLN A 36 7.14 9.58 2.13
C GLN A 36 6.09 10.59 2.59
N GLN A 37 6.47 11.86 2.79
CA GLN A 37 5.53 12.90 3.21
C GLN A 37 4.55 13.25 2.09
N TYR A 38 5.04 13.32 0.85
CA TYR A 38 4.20 13.53 -0.32
C TYR A 38 3.15 12.43 -0.45
N THR A 39 3.54 11.16 -0.34
CA THR A 39 2.63 10.01 -0.42
C THR A 39 1.58 9.98 0.71
N LYS A 40 1.91 10.50 1.91
CA LYS A 40 0.94 10.61 3.01
C LYS A 40 -0.12 11.68 2.74
N LEU A 41 0.29 12.81 2.17
CA LEU A 41 -0.56 13.98 1.97
C LEU A 41 -1.32 13.94 0.64
N TYR A 42 -0.72 13.32 -0.36
CA TYR A 42 -1.37 12.99 -1.62
C TYR A 42 -2.00 11.63 -1.42
N PRO A 43 -3.30 11.52 -1.01
CA PRO A 43 -3.95 10.24 -0.98
C PRO A 43 -3.73 9.66 -2.35
N ARG A 44 -3.14 8.46 -2.39
CA ARG A 44 -3.12 7.66 -3.61
C ARG A 44 -4.59 7.59 -4.05
N ASN A 45 -4.98 8.44 -4.99
CA ASN A 45 -5.82 8.07 -6.12
C ASN A 45 -5.04 7.02 -6.93
N SER A 46 -4.46 6.04 -6.26
CA SER A 46 -4.20 4.77 -6.86
C SER A 46 -5.60 4.28 -7.13
N GLU A 47 -6.10 4.59 -8.33
CA GLU A 47 -7.25 3.90 -8.86
C GLU A 47 -7.01 2.43 -8.51
N PRO A 48 -7.80 1.82 -7.62
CA PRO A 48 -7.48 0.50 -7.10
C PRO A 48 -7.28 -0.50 -8.24
N LEU A 49 -7.99 -0.26 -9.35
CA LEU A 49 -7.82 -0.92 -10.63
C LEU A 49 -6.40 -0.81 -11.23
N LYS A 50 -5.76 0.36 -11.17
CA LYS A 50 -4.38 0.55 -11.65
C LYS A 50 -3.39 -0.26 -10.83
N VAL A 51 -3.53 -0.29 -9.50
CA VAL A 51 -2.68 -1.11 -8.62
C VAL A 51 -2.86 -2.60 -8.89
N LEU A 52 -4.10 -3.05 -9.07
CA LEU A 52 -4.39 -4.44 -9.41
C LEU A 52 -3.81 -4.82 -10.78
N LYS A 53 -3.89 -3.93 -11.77
CA LYS A 53 -3.27 -4.16 -13.09
C LYS A 53 -1.75 -4.23 -13.02
N GLU A 54 -1.12 -3.32 -12.28
CA GLU A 54 0.33 -3.25 -12.13
C GLU A 54 0.90 -4.41 -11.28
N SER A 55 0.13 -4.96 -10.34
CA SER A 55 0.56 -6.11 -9.53
C SER A 55 0.53 -7.45 -10.28
N GLY A 56 0.07 -7.47 -11.53
CA GLY A 56 -0.18 -8.71 -12.26
C GLY A 56 -1.36 -9.51 -11.69
N PHE A 57 -2.27 -8.85 -10.95
CA PHE A 57 -3.44 -9.51 -10.41
C PHE A 57 -4.38 -9.91 -11.56
N ILE A 58 -4.56 -11.23 -11.72
CA ILE A 58 -5.54 -11.81 -12.62
C ILE A 58 -6.74 -12.23 -11.77
N GLY A 59 -7.80 -11.43 -11.78
CA GLY A 59 -9.06 -11.74 -11.11
C GLY A 59 -9.84 -12.81 -11.85
N CYS A 60 -9.43 -14.08 -11.74
CA CYS A 60 -10.17 -15.21 -12.27
C CYS A 60 -11.18 -15.72 -11.24
N GLY A 61 -12.45 -15.59 -11.54
CA GLY A 61 -13.54 -16.27 -10.85
C GLY A 61 -14.33 -17.08 -11.86
N GLN A 62 -14.58 -18.36 -11.56
CA GLN A 62 -15.51 -19.18 -12.32
C GLN A 62 -16.74 -19.41 -11.47
N GLY A 63 -17.91 -19.20 -12.04
CA GLY A 63 -19.18 -19.29 -11.35
C GLY A 63 -20.31 -19.45 -12.34
N SER A 64 -21.48 -19.81 -11.82
CA SER A 64 -22.69 -19.90 -12.65
C SER A 64 -22.98 -18.57 -13.36
N PRO A 65 -23.49 -18.56 -14.59
CA PRO A 65 -23.87 -17.32 -15.29
C PRO A 65 -24.87 -16.44 -14.51
N ASP A 66 -25.66 -17.04 -13.63
CA ASP A 66 -26.65 -16.38 -12.76
C ASP A 66 -26.15 -16.15 -11.33
N LEU A 67 -24.86 -16.38 -11.06
CA LEU A 67 -24.26 -16.27 -9.71
C LEU A 67 -24.53 -14.92 -9.06
N SER A 68 -24.47 -13.82 -9.82
CA SER A 68 -24.76 -12.47 -9.31
C SER A 68 -26.17 -12.34 -8.71
N THR A 69 -27.11 -13.18 -9.16
CA THR A 69 -28.52 -13.13 -8.79
C THR A 69 -28.86 -14.15 -7.70
N ASN A 70 -28.22 -15.33 -7.72
CA ASN A 70 -28.55 -16.44 -6.82
C ASN A 70 -27.48 -16.74 -5.75
N TYR A 71 -26.37 -15.98 -5.67
CA TYR A 71 -25.23 -16.31 -4.79
C TYR A 71 -25.62 -16.53 -3.33
N LYS A 72 -26.61 -15.81 -2.81
CA LYS A 72 -27.05 -15.98 -1.41
C LYS A 72 -27.67 -17.35 -1.16
N THR A 73 -28.45 -17.85 -2.12
CA THR A 73 -29.06 -19.18 -2.05
C THR A 73 -28.00 -20.26 -2.14
N ILE A 74 -27.11 -20.15 -3.14
CA ILE A 74 -25.98 -21.07 -3.32
C ILE A 74 -25.11 -21.11 -2.07
N LEU A 75 -24.71 -19.94 -1.54
CA LEU A 75 -23.90 -19.87 -0.32
C LEU A 75 -24.57 -20.54 0.87
N LYS A 76 -25.89 -20.36 1.03
CA LYS A 76 -26.64 -20.97 2.12
C LYS A 76 -26.67 -22.50 1.98
N GLU A 77 -26.94 -23.00 0.78
CA GLU A 77 -26.99 -24.44 0.48
C GLU A 77 -25.61 -25.10 0.68
N GLU A 78 -24.56 -24.52 0.11
CA GLU A 78 -23.17 -25.00 0.25
C GLU A 78 -22.70 -24.94 1.70
N TRP A 79 -23.07 -23.88 2.43
CA TRP A 79 -22.70 -23.73 3.85
C TRP A 79 -23.33 -24.81 4.71
N SER A 80 -24.64 -25.03 4.55
CA SER A 80 -25.37 -26.11 5.22
C SER A 80 -24.83 -27.48 4.83
N ALA A 81 -24.64 -27.76 3.54
CA ALA A 81 -24.08 -29.04 3.08
C ALA A 81 -22.70 -29.35 3.69
N LYS A 82 -21.87 -28.32 3.91
CA LYS A 82 -20.52 -28.47 4.45
C LYS A 82 -20.46 -28.61 5.98
N HIS A 83 -21.39 -28.01 6.71
CA HIS A 83 -21.30 -27.91 8.18
C HIS A 83 -22.45 -28.58 8.92
N ASP A 84 -23.55 -28.92 8.25
CA ASP A 84 -24.68 -29.64 8.84
C ASP A 84 -24.54 -31.16 8.58
N TYR A 85 -23.40 -31.73 9.00
CA TYR A 85 -23.29 -33.18 9.19
C TYR A 85 -23.96 -33.53 10.53
N SER A 86 -25.14 -34.16 10.50
CA SER A 86 -25.69 -34.89 11.66
C SER A 86 -24.98 -36.21 11.88
#